data_AF-A0A9X2WLM7-F1
#
_entry.id   AF-A0A9X2WLM7-F1
#
_cell.length_a   1.000
_cell.length_b   1.000
_cell.length_c   1.000
_cell.angle_alpha   90.00
_cell.angle_beta   90.00
_cell.angle_gamma   90.00
#
_symmetry.space_group_name_H-M   'P 1'
#
loop_
_entity.id
_entity.type
_entity.pdbx_description
1 polymer ?
#
loop_
_entity_poly.entity_id
_entity_poly.type
_entity_poly.pdbx_seq_one_letter_code
_entity_poly.pdbx_strand_id
1 'polypeptide(L)'
;MQSTYSDKIDHAFVLNESDLRNAWRKLETYGCSVTAIVQFSDKVEREVETIEDLIGFENSKKKSILSIELKSRSDDRNSITSIEFDSSEYRTITVNATGNDELVTRISDEFSEFICGLKPWYSSISRLDVFWLVYVPGFLALMITDMMHASNSEGVALTFKQSATAIAILALIGSALYFSHKLLNKWKNYLFPIASFAIGQGVKRYETQDKFRFTVVIGFFVSIAASIFLGLFS
;
A
#
# COMPACT_ATOMS: atom_id res chain seq x y z
N MET A 1 28.61 -21.60 -13.26
CA MET A 1 28.61 -20.97 -11.92
C MET A 1 27.16 -20.69 -11.57
N GLN A 2 26.69 -21.11 -10.39
CA GLN A 2 25.29 -20.93 -10.01
C GLN A 2 25.18 -19.59 -9.26
N SER A 3 24.39 -18.68 -9.80
CA SER A 3 24.16 -17.36 -9.24
C SER A 3 22.77 -17.32 -8.61
N THR A 4 22.60 -16.50 -7.57
CA THR A 4 21.30 -16.25 -6.93
C THR A 4 21.08 -14.75 -6.83
N TYR A 5 19.89 -14.32 -7.21
CA TYR A 5 19.39 -12.97 -7.11
C TYR A 5 18.14 -12.98 -6.24
N SER A 6 18.06 -12.02 -5.32
CA SER A 6 16.88 -11.80 -4.49
C SER A 6 16.73 -10.30 -4.31
N ASP A 7 15.58 -9.78 -4.72
CA ASP A 7 15.23 -8.37 -4.55
C ASP A 7 13.88 -8.22 -3.85
N LYS A 8 13.78 -7.20 -3.03
CA LYS A 8 12.61 -6.88 -2.21
C LYS A 8 12.20 -5.47 -2.52
N ILE A 9 11.08 -5.36 -3.21
CA ILE A 9 10.62 -4.10 -3.74
C ILE A 9 9.44 -3.61 -2.92
N ASP A 10 9.58 -2.34 -2.58
CA ASP A 10 8.85 -1.69 -1.51
C ASP A 10 8.09 -0.47 -2.04
N HIS A 11 7.10 -0.74 -2.88
CA HIS A 11 6.17 0.27 -3.39
C HIS A 11 4.78 -0.33 -3.59
N ALA A 12 3.74 0.51 -3.64
CA ALA A 12 2.42 0.00 -3.96
C ALA A 12 2.38 -0.55 -5.39
N PHE A 13 1.50 -1.50 -5.68
CA PHE A 13 1.33 -2.03 -7.02
C PHE A 13 -0.15 -2.21 -7.37
N VAL A 14 -0.41 -2.17 -8.67
CA VAL A 14 -1.68 -2.59 -9.24
C VAL A 14 -1.37 -3.66 -10.26
N LEU A 15 -1.94 -4.84 -10.07
CA LEU A 15 -1.68 -5.99 -10.92
C LEU A 15 -2.94 -6.34 -11.70
N ASN A 16 -2.89 -6.13 -13.00
CA ASN A 16 -4.00 -6.35 -13.92
C ASN A 16 -3.81 -7.68 -14.67
N GLU A 17 -4.85 -8.10 -15.39
CA GLU A 17 -4.77 -9.30 -16.25
C GLU A 17 -3.66 -9.18 -17.32
N SER A 18 -3.47 -7.99 -17.91
CA SER A 18 -2.39 -7.73 -18.88
C SER A 18 -1.01 -7.92 -18.27
N ASP A 19 -0.83 -7.48 -17.03
CA ASP A 19 0.45 -7.48 -16.34
C ASP A 19 0.81 -8.91 -15.92
N LEU A 20 -0.17 -9.67 -15.43
CA LEU A 20 -0.02 -11.09 -15.15
C LEU A 20 0.34 -11.89 -16.39
N ARG A 21 -0.35 -11.65 -17.51
CA ARG A 21 -0.02 -12.31 -18.79
C ARG A 21 1.39 -11.95 -19.26
N ASN A 22 1.82 -10.71 -19.08
CA ASN A 22 3.16 -10.29 -19.44
C ASN A 22 4.23 -10.95 -18.55
N ALA A 23 4.01 -10.97 -17.22
CA ALA A 23 4.89 -11.65 -16.27
C ALA A 23 4.98 -13.15 -16.56
N TRP A 24 3.83 -13.80 -16.78
CA TRP A 24 3.74 -15.22 -17.13
C TRP A 24 4.54 -15.52 -18.40
N ARG A 25 4.31 -14.78 -19.49
CA ARG A 25 5.02 -14.95 -20.75
C ARG A 25 6.53 -14.72 -20.61
N LYS A 26 6.96 -13.72 -19.82
CA LYS A 26 8.38 -13.51 -19.51
C LYS A 26 8.97 -14.74 -18.84
N LEU A 27 8.29 -15.28 -17.82
CA LEU A 27 8.70 -16.49 -17.12
C LEU A 27 8.76 -17.74 -18.01
N GLU A 28 7.82 -17.90 -18.95
CA GLU A 28 7.83 -18.99 -19.94
C GLU A 28 8.99 -18.85 -20.95
N THR A 29 9.35 -17.61 -21.32
CA THR A 29 10.43 -17.34 -22.29
C THR A 29 11.79 -17.82 -21.77
N TYR A 30 11.96 -17.96 -20.45
CA TYR A 30 13.15 -18.54 -19.83
C TYR A 30 13.16 -20.09 -19.88
N GLY A 31 12.30 -20.71 -20.70
CA GLY A 31 12.37 -22.12 -21.09
C GLY A 31 11.82 -23.09 -20.05
N CYS A 32 10.83 -22.65 -19.28
CA CYS A 32 10.41 -23.33 -18.05
C CYS A 32 8.89 -23.44 -17.96
N SER A 33 8.41 -24.49 -17.28
CA SER A 33 7.01 -24.58 -16.87
C SER A 33 6.74 -23.55 -15.79
N VAL A 34 5.61 -22.82 -15.94
CA VAL A 34 5.19 -21.79 -14.99
C VAL A 34 3.97 -22.30 -14.22
N THR A 35 4.02 -22.18 -12.90
CA THR A 35 2.87 -22.38 -12.02
C THR A 35 2.60 -21.11 -11.23
N ALA A 36 1.38 -20.95 -10.75
CA ALA A 36 1.02 -19.86 -9.86
C ALA A 36 0.33 -20.37 -8.60
N ILE A 37 0.69 -19.80 -7.46
CA ILE A 37 0.04 -20.04 -6.18
C ILE A 37 -0.71 -18.77 -5.81
N VAL A 38 -2.01 -18.89 -5.55
CA VAL A 38 -2.87 -17.77 -5.16
C VAL A 38 -3.38 -17.98 -3.75
N GLN A 39 -3.11 -17.02 -2.88
CA GLN A 39 -3.63 -17.02 -1.51
C GLN A 39 -4.82 -16.07 -1.40
N PHE A 40 -5.92 -16.56 -0.81
CA PHE A 40 -7.15 -15.80 -0.62
C PHE A 40 -7.36 -15.40 0.84
N SER A 41 -8.18 -14.38 1.07
CA SER A 41 -8.53 -13.87 2.40
C SER A 41 -9.27 -14.88 3.29
N ASP A 42 -9.85 -15.92 2.70
CA ASP A 42 -10.48 -17.03 3.42
C ASP A 42 -9.49 -18.14 3.83
N LYS A 43 -8.18 -17.88 3.68
CA LYS A 43 -7.06 -18.79 3.98
C LYS A 43 -6.97 -20.00 3.05
N VAL A 44 -7.69 -19.97 1.93
CA VAL A 44 -7.55 -20.99 0.88
C VAL A 44 -6.37 -20.62 -0.01
N GLU A 45 -5.57 -21.61 -0.35
CA GLU A 45 -4.51 -21.52 -1.35
C GLU A 45 -4.87 -22.40 -2.53
N ARG A 46 -4.58 -21.91 -3.74
CA ARG A 46 -4.80 -22.64 -4.99
C ARG A 46 -3.56 -22.55 -5.86
N GLU A 47 -3.13 -23.70 -6.35
CA GLU A 47 -2.08 -23.79 -7.36
C GLU A 47 -2.71 -24.00 -8.74
N VAL A 48 -2.18 -23.30 -9.75
CA VAL A 48 -2.63 -23.41 -11.14
C VAL A 48 -1.44 -23.50 -12.09
N GLU A 49 -1.63 -24.22 -13.19
CA GLU A 49 -0.62 -24.46 -14.21
C GLU A 49 -0.84 -23.61 -15.47
N THR A 50 -1.97 -22.90 -15.56
CA THR A 50 -2.30 -22.05 -16.70
C THR A 50 -2.64 -20.63 -16.24
N ILE A 51 -2.29 -19.66 -17.09
CA ILE A 51 -2.64 -18.26 -16.87
C ILE A 51 -4.16 -18.03 -16.98
N GLU A 52 -4.87 -18.81 -17.80
CA GLU A 52 -6.32 -18.77 -17.95
C GLU A 52 -7.05 -19.13 -16.65
N ASP A 53 -6.57 -20.14 -15.92
CA ASP A 53 -7.12 -20.50 -14.62
C ASP A 53 -6.85 -19.42 -13.57
N LEU A 54 -5.66 -18.81 -13.61
CA LEU A 54 -5.28 -17.71 -12.71
C LEU A 54 -6.17 -16.48 -12.87
N ILE A 55 -6.37 -16.01 -14.09
CA ILE A 55 -7.22 -14.84 -14.37
C ILE A 55 -8.71 -15.15 -14.19
N GLY A 56 -9.09 -16.42 -14.30
CA GLY A 56 -10.46 -16.90 -14.12
C GLY A 56 -10.95 -16.84 -12.67
N PHE A 57 -10.06 -16.60 -11.70
CA PHE A 57 -10.45 -16.55 -10.29
C PHE A 57 -11.38 -15.38 -9.96
N GLU A 58 -12.40 -15.68 -9.16
CA GLU A 58 -13.25 -14.65 -8.56
C GLU A 58 -12.50 -13.91 -7.44
N ASN A 59 -12.39 -12.59 -7.56
CA ASN A 59 -11.81 -11.71 -6.52
C ASN A 59 -12.89 -10.92 -5.76
N SER A 60 -13.80 -11.67 -5.13
CA SER A 60 -14.91 -11.09 -4.35
C SER A 60 -14.41 -10.47 -3.03
N LYS A 61 -15.20 -9.60 -2.40
CA LYS A 61 -14.80 -8.99 -1.10
C LYS A 61 -14.62 -10.00 0.03
N LYS A 62 -15.30 -11.15 -0.02
CA LYS A 62 -15.19 -12.21 1.00
C LYS A 62 -14.03 -13.17 0.73
N LYS A 63 -13.60 -13.25 -0.53
CA LYS A 63 -12.52 -14.09 -1.03
C LYS A 63 -11.59 -13.23 -1.88
N SER A 64 -11.00 -12.22 -1.27
CA SER A 64 -10.10 -11.32 -1.98
C SER A 64 -8.74 -11.96 -2.09
N ILE A 65 -8.08 -11.80 -3.23
CA ILE A 65 -6.70 -12.23 -3.42
C ILE A 65 -5.79 -11.40 -2.50
N LEU A 66 -4.95 -12.09 -1.72
CA LEU A 66 -3.96 -11.50 -0.82
C LEU A 66 -2.56 -11.59 -1.41
N SER A 67 -2.23 -12.72 -2.03
CA SER A 67 -0.96 -12.89 -2.74
C SER A 67 -1.10 -13.73 -4.00
N ILE A 68 -0.20 -13.47 -4.94
CA ILE A 68 0.03 -14.29 -6.13
C ILE A 68 1.53 -14.53 -6.23
N GLU A 69 1.93 -15.79 -6.16
CA GLU A 69 3.31 -16.20 -6.40
C GLU A 69 3.39 -16.92 -7.74
N LEU A 70 4.12 -16.35 -8.70
CA LEU A 70 4.45 -17.00 -9.97
C LEU A 70 5.78 -17.74 -9.81
N LYS A 71 5.81 -19.03 -10.15
CA LYS A 71 7.02 -19.87 -10.11
C LYS A 71 7.32 -20.37 -11.49
N SER A 72 8.58 -20.29 -11.88
CA SER A 72 9.12 -20.84 -13.11
C SER A 72 10.26 -21.77 -12.77
N ARG A 73 10.18 -23.01 -13.25
CA ARG A 73 11.17 -24.04 -12.94
C ARG A 73 11.64 -24.74 -14.21
N SER A 74 12.96 -24.85 -14.35
CA SER A 74 13.57 -25.62 -15.44
C SER A 74 13.42 -27.12 -15.20
N ASP A 75 13.34 -27.89 -16.28
CA ASP A 75 13.18 -29.36 -16.22
C ASP A 75 14.34 -30.04 -15.48
N ASP A 76 15.55 -29.50 -15.60
CA ASP A 76 16.75 -29.96 -14.90
C ASP A 76 16.82 -29.50 -13.43
N ARG A 77 15.83 -28.73 -12.97
CA ARG A 77 15.69 -28.17 -11.61
C ARG A 77 16.83 -27.26 -11.15
N ASN A 78 17.74 -26.88 -12.04
CA ASN A 78 18.89 -26.05 -11.71
C ASN A 78 18.55 -24.56 -11.74
N SER A 79 17.50 -24.18 -12.45
CA SER A 79 17.01 -22.80 -12.53
C SER A 79 15.61 -22.70 -11.93
N ILE A 80 15.45 -21.82 -10.95
CA ILE A 80 14.19 -21.54 -10.27
C ILE A 80 14.04 -20.04 -10.20
N THR A 81 12.91 -19.54 -10.69
CA THR A 81 12.52 -18.14 -10.55
C THR A 81 11.18 -18.08 -9.84
N SER A 82 11.05 -17.25 -8.81
CA SER A 82 9.77 -16.95 -8.19
C SER A 82 9.55 -15.45 -8.05
N ILE A 83 8.32 -15.02 -8.29
CA ILE A 83 7.88 -13.64 -8.14
C ILE A 83 6.62 -13.65 -7.31
N GLU A 84 6.71 -13.09 -6.12
CA GLU A 84 5.61 -12.99 -5.18
C GLU A 84 5.09 -11.56 -5.15
N PHE A 85 3.80 -11.40 -5.41
CA PHE A 85 3.05 -10.17 -5.17
C PHE A 85 2.23 -10.36 -3.91
N ASP A 86 2.49 -9.58 -2.86
CA ASP A 86 1.85 -9.70 -1.55
C ASP A 86 1.19 -8.37 -1.14
N SER A 87 0.04 -8.50 -0.47
CA SER A 87 -0.69 -7.41 0.18
C SER A 87 -0.09 -6.94 1.52
N SER A 88 0.99 -7.57 1.97
CA SER A 88 1.76 -7.16 3.16
C SER A 88 2.29 -5.73 3.06
N GLU A 89 2.17 -4.98 4.16
CA GLU A 89 2.65 -3.59 4.25
C GLU A 89 4.19 -3.50 4.20
N TYR A 90 4.89 -4.58 4.55
CA TYR A 90 6.35 -4.59 4.71
C TYR A 90 7.11 -5.07 3.49
N ARG A 91 6.50 -5.90 2.65
CA ARG A 91 7.11 -6.48 1.45
C ARG A 91 6.01 -6.73 0.44
N THR A 92 6.00 -5.92 -0.59
CA THR A 92 4.93 -5.94 -1.60
C THR A 92 5.26 -6.84 -2.77
N ILE A 93 6.53 -6.85 -3.18
CA ILE A 93 6.98 -7.65 -4.30
C ILE A 93 8.33 -8.27 -3.94
N THR A 94 8.43 -9.59 -4.05
CA THR A 94 9.67 -10.33 -3.86
C THR A 94 10.02 -11.04 -5.15
N VAL A 95 11.22 -10.82 -5.66
CA VAL A 95 11.76 -11.54 -6.82
C VAL A 95 12.91 -12.40 -6.35
N ASN A 96 12.86 -13.70 -6.64
CA ASN A 96 13.96 -14.62 -6.40
C ASN A 96 14.29 -15.34 -7.70
N ALA A 97 15.57 -15.42 -8.04
CA ALA A 97 16.05 -16.18 -9.18
C ALA A 97 17.34 -16.90 -8.82
N THR A 98 17.40 -18.18 -9.11
CA THR A 98 18.59 -19.02 -8.96
C THR A 98 18.82 -19.70 -10.29
N GLY A 99 20.05 -19.72 -10.80
CA GLY A 99 20.35 -20.36 -12.07
C GLY A 99 21.71 -19.97 -12.63
N ASN A 100 21.84 -20.08 -13.96
CA ASN A 100 23.02 -19.58 -14.67
C ASN A 100 23.07 -18.04 -14.61
N ASP A 101 24.27 -17.48 -14.58
CA ASP A 101 24.54 -16.06 -14.41
C ASP A 101 23.87 -15.18 -15.49
N GLU A 102 23.85 -15.65 -16.74
CA GLU A 102 23.17 -14.95 -17.85
C GLU A 102 21.65 -14.85 -17.64
N LEU A 103 21.04 -15.93 -17.16
CA LEU A 103 19.61 -15.97 -16.86
C LEU A 103 19.30 -15.05 -15.67
N VAL A 104 20.10 -15.12 -14.62
CA VAL A 104 19.92 -14.32 -13.40
C VAL A 104 20.05 -12.82 -13.71
N THR A 105 21.06 -12.43 -14.50
CA THR A 105 21.26 -11.03 -14.93
C THR A 105 20.09 -10.54 -15.77
N ARG A 106 19.63 -11.34 -16.74
CA ARG A 106 18.48 -10.99 -17.59
C ARG A 106 17.20 -10.80 -16.77
N ILE A 107 16.95 -11.67 -15.79
CA ILE A 107 15.80 -11.56 -14.88
C ILE A 107 15.91 -10.29 -14.05
N SER A 108 17.08 -10.01 -13.48
CA SER A 108 17.31 -8.79 -12.69
C SER A 108 16.92 -7.54 -13.48
N ASP A 109 17.41 -7.40 -14.72
CA ASP A 109 17.17 -6.20 -15.52
C ASP A 109 15.71 -6.12 -16.01
N GLU A 110 15.20 -7.19 -16.61
CA GLU A 110 13.86 -7.18 -17.22
C GLU A 110 12.72 -7.15 -16.20
N PHE A 111 12.87 -7.80 -15.04
CA PHE A 111 11.83 -7.74 -14.00
C PHE A 111 11.89 -6.48 -13.17
N SER A 112 13.07 -5.89 -12.96
CA SER A 112 13.14 -4.59 -12.29
C SER A 112 12.36 -3.53 -13.07
N GLU A 113 12.52 -3.48 -14.39
CA GLU A 113 11.77 -2.56 -15.25
C GLU A 113 10.26 -2.87 -15.22
N PHE A 114 9.87 -4.15 -15.34
CA PHE A 114 8.47 -4.56 -15.25
C PHE A 114 7.83 -4.14 -13.93
N ILE A 115 8.52 -4.38 -12.81
CA ILE A 115 8.01 -4.07 -11.47
C ILE A 115 7.89 -2.56 -11.26
N CYS A 116 8.86 -1.78 -11.74
CA CYS A 116 8.75 -0.32 -11.77
C CYS A 116 7.51 0.15 -12.54
N GLY A 117 7.15 -0.55 -13.61
CA GLY A 117 5.93 -0.29 -14.40
C GLY A 117 4.62 -0.56 -13.64
N LEU A 118 4.63 -1.40 -12.60
CA LEU A 118 3.43 -1.68 -11.78
C LEU A 118 3.13 -0.59 -10.75
N LYS A 119 4.06 0.35 -10.55
CA LYS A 119 3.97 1.38 -9.52
C LYS A 119 2.88 2.41 -9.88
N PRO A 120 1.78 2.53 -9.10
CA PRO A 120 0.78 3.55 -9.34
C PRO A 120 1.31 4.93 -8.90
N TRP A 121 0.75 5.99 -9.49
CA TRP A 121 1.09 7.39 -9.16
C TRP A 121 0.94 7.72 -7.67
N TYR A 122 0.02 7.04 -6.96
CA TYR A 122 -0.24 7.25 -5.54
C TYR A 122 0.66 6.43 -4.61
N SER A 123 1.64 5.68 -5.13
CA SER A 123 2.46 4.77 -4.33
C SER A 123 3.20 5.44 -3.17
N SER A 124 3.54 6.72 -3.28
CA SER A 124 4.17 7.43 -2.17
C SER A 124 3.16 7.74 -1.05
N ILE A 125 1.89 7.96 -1.40
CA ILE A 125 0.79 8.28 -0.47
C ILE A 125 0.36 7.03 0.31
N SER A 126 0.29 5.87 -0.35
CA SER A 126 -0.10 4.62 0.31
C SER A 126 0.83 4.24 1.46
N ARG A 127 2.11 4.61 1.38
CA ARG A 127 3.14 4.35 2.40
C ARG A 127 3.31 5.47 3.43
N LEU A 128 2.61 6.60 3.27
CA LEU A 128 2.70 7.71 4.21
C LEU A 128 2.00 7.32 5.52
N ASP A 129 2.72 7.50 6.63
CA ASP A 129 2.15 7.34 7.97
C ASP A 129 1.28 8.56 8.30
N VAL A 130 0.00 8.28 8.59
CA VAL A 130 -1.00 9.28 8.96
C VAL A 130 -0.68 9.92 10.33
N PHE A 131 0.21 9.31 11.11
CA PHE A 131 0.70 9.85 12.38
C PHE A 131 1.04 11.35 12.28
N TRP A 132 1.85 11.74 11.28
CA TRP A 132 2.29 13.12 11.12
C TRP A 132 1.13 14.09 10.84
N LEU A 133 0.07 13.64 10.16
CA LEU A 133 -1.08 14.46 9.84
C LEU A 133 -2.02 14.71 11.03
N VAL A 134 -1.98 13.84 12.04
CA VAL A 134 -2.88 13.93 13.21
C VAL A 134 -2.16 14.51 14.43
N TYR A 135 -0.98 13.98 14.74
CA TYR A 135 -0.30 14.30 15.98
C TYR A 135 0.48 15.61 15.91
N VAL A 136 1.07 15.98 14.76
CA VAL A 136 1.79 17.26 14.64
C VAL A 136 0.86 18.46 14.76
N PRO A 137 -0.27 18.55 14.02
CA PRO A 137 -1.18 19.68 14.18
C PRO A 137 -1.80 19.74 15.58
N GLY A 138 -2.12 18.57 16.16
CA GLY A 138 -2.60 18.49 17.54
C GLY A 138 -1.58 19.02 18.55
N PHE A 139 -0.31 18.64 18.40
CA PHE A 139 0.78 19.12 19.25
C PHE A 139 1.04 20.62 19.06
N LEU A 140 1.05 21.11 17.81
CA LEU A 140 1.19 22.53 17.52
C LEU A 140 0.05 23.36 18.11
N ALA A 141 -1.20 22.87 18.01
CA ALA A 141 -2.35 23.53 18.62
C ALA A 141 -2.19 23.64 20.15
N LEU A 142 -1.74 22.56 20.82
CA LEU A 142 -1.45 22.58 22.25
C LEU A 142 -0.35 23.58 22.61
N MET A 143 0.75 23.61 21.86
CA MET A 143 1.84 24.57 22.04
C MET A 143 1.37 26.03 21.87
N ILE A 144 0.57 26.31 20.84
CA ILE A 144 0.01 27.65 20.61
C ILE A 144 -0.92 28.04 21.77
N THR A 145 -1.79 27.12 22.22
CA THR A 145 -2.67 27.40 23.36
C THR A 145 -1.89 27.70 24.64
N ASP A 146 -0.80 26.98 24.88
CA ASP A 146 0.08 27.21 26.03
C ASP A 146 0.78 28.58 25.92
N MET A 147 1.36 28.90 24.76
CA MET A 147 1.98 30.21 24.49
C MET A 147 1.00 31.38 24.68
N MET A 148 -0.27 31.20 24.31
CA MET A 148 -1.31 32.22 24.51
C MET A 148 -1.68 32.42 25.99
N HIS A 149 -1.44 31.44 26.87
CA HIS A 149 -1.79 31.48 28.29
C HIS A 149 -0.58 31.66 29.23
N ALA A 150 0.65 31.53 28.70
CA ALA A 150 1.90 31.62 29.46
C ALA A 150 2.14 33.00 30.13
N SER A 151 1.40 34.04 29.76
CA SER A 151 1.52 35.38 30.33
C SER A 151 0.68 35.65 31.60
N ASN A 152 -0.20 34.73 32.01
CA ASN A 152 -1.19 34.97 33.08
C ASN A 152 -1.13 33.99 34.28
N SER A 153 -0.13 33.11 34.37
CA SER A 153 -0.09 32.12 35.45
C SER A 153 0.56 32.67 36.73
N GLU A 154 -0.21 33.37 37.55
CA GLU A 154 0.08 33.36 39.00
C GLU A 154 -0.06 31.91 39.48
N GLY A 155 0.90 31.41 40.26
CA GLY A 155 0.99 30.02 40.71
C GLY A 155 -0.13 29.63 41.68
N VAL A 156 -1.36 29.51 41.17
CA VAL A 156 -2.51 29.03 41.92
C VAL A 156 -2.47 27.51 41.92
N ALA A 157 -2.34 26.92 43.11
CA ALA A 157 -2.41 25.47 43.27
C ALA A 157 -3.78 24.96 42.78
N LEU A 158 -3.76 24.03 41.81
CA LEU A 158 -4.98 23.44 41.27
C LEU A 158 -5.73 22.66 42.36
N THR A 159 -7.02 22.95 42.51
CA THR A 159 -7.90 22.14 43.34
C THR A 159 -8.07 20.73 42.74
N PHE A 160 -8.35 19.72 43.56
CA PHE A 160 -8.57 18.34 43.09
C PHE A 160 -9.60 18.25 41.94
N LYS A 161 -10.68 19.04 42.02
CA LYS A 161 -11.70 19.12 40.96
C LYS A 161 -11.15 19.68 39.65
N GLN A 162 -10.32 20.72 39.71
CA GLN A 162 -9.66 21.29 38.52
C GLN A 162 -8.67 20.29 37.92
N SER A 163 -7.86 19.62 38.74
CA SER A 163 -6.93 18.57 38.28
C SER A 163 -7.68 17.41 37.63
N ALA A 164 -8.76 16.91 38.25
CA ALA A 164 -9.58 15.85 37.68
C ALA A 164 -10.25 16.27 36.36
N THR A 165 -10.70 17.53 36.26
CA THR A 165 -11.29 18.08 35.02
C THR A 165 -10.23 18.20 33.92
N ALA A 166 -9.02 18.68 34.25
CA ALA A 166 -7.91 18.77 33.30
C ALA A 166 -7.50 17.40 32.78
N ILE A 167 -7.39 16.39 33.66
CA ILE A 167 -7.13 15.00 33.28
C ILE A 167 -8.22 14.47 32.35
N ALA A 168 -9.50 14.74 32.65
CA ALA A 168 -10.61 14.31 31.81
C ALA A 168 -10.57 14.95 30.41
N ILE A 169 -10.24 16.25 30.32
CA ILE A 169 -10.08 16.96 29.04
C ILE A 169 -8.91 16.38 28.24
N LEU A 170 -7.76 16.17 28.87
CA LEU A 170 -6.59 15.57 28.21
C LEU A 170 -6.89 14.14 27.72
N ALA A 171 -7.62 13.34 28.50
CA ALA A 171 -8.05 12.01 28.10
C ALA A 171 -9.01 12.06 26.89
N LEU A 172 -9.91 13.05 26.84
CA LEU A 172 -10.83 13.27 25.72
C LEU A 172 -10.06 13.67 24.45
N ILE A 173 -9.12 14.60 24.55
CA ILE A 173 -8.24 15.01 23.43
C ILE A 173 -7.44 13.81 22.93
N GLY A 174 -6.78 13.06 23.83
CA GLY A 174 -6.02 11.87 23.48
C GLY A 174 -6.88 10.81 22.77
N SER A 175 -8.10 10.59 23.27
CA SER A 175 -9.07 9.69 22.63
C SER A 175 -9.47 10.18 21.24
N ALA A 176 -9.76 11.49 21.09
CA ALA A 176 -10.12 12.09 19.81
C ALA A 176 -8.98 11.96 18.78
N LEU A 177 -7.74 12.21 19.17
CA LEU A 177 -6.57 12.01 18.30
C LEU A 177 -6.41 10.54 17.90
N TYR A 178 -6.54 9.61 18.85
CA TYR A 178 -6.46 8.18 18.57
C TYR A 178 -7.54 7.71 17.58
N PHE A 179 -8.81 8.11 17.79
CA PHE A 179 -9.90 7.77 16.87
C PHE A 179 -9.71 8.42 15.50
N SER A 180 -9.23 9.66 15.45
CA SER A 180 -8.94 10.37 14.21
C SER A 180 -7.85 9.66 13.41
N HIS A 181 -6.76 9.27 14.09
CA HIS A 181 -5.67 8.48 13.48
C HIS A 181 -6.19 7.16 12.92
N LYS A 182 -6.95 6.39 13.71
CA LYS A 182 -7.52 5.10 13.26
C LYS A 182 -8.47 5.27 12.07
N LEU A 183 -9.32 6.29 12.10
CA LEU A 183 -10.27 6.56 11.03
C LEU A 183 -9.55 6.97 9.75
N LEU A 184 -8.62 7.92 9.83
CA LEU A 184 -7.85 8.39 8.69
C LEU A 184 -6.96 7.29 8.11
N ASN A 185 -6.32 6.45 8.93
CA ASN A 185 -5.53 5.34 8.43
C ASN A 185 -6.40 4.30 7.69
N LYS A 186 -7.61 4.02 8.20
CA LYS A 186 -8.58 3.16 7.50
C LYS A 186 -9.02 3.75 6.16
N TRP A 187 -9.30 5.05 6.12
CA TRP A 187 -9.66 5.76 4.89
C TRP A 187 -8.49 5.79 3.89
N LYS A 188 -7.27 6.06 4.36
CA LYS A 188 -6.03 6.00 3.55
C LYS A 188 -5.88 4.62 2.93
N ASN A 189 -5.90 3.56 3.73
CA ASN A 189 -5.71 2.19 3.23
C ASN A 189 -6.83 1.75 2.27
N TYR A 190 -8.03 2.32 2.40
CA TYR A 190 -9.13 2.07 1.47
C TYR A 190 -8.97 2.80 0.12
N LEU A 191 -8.55 4.08 0.14
CA LEU A 191 -8.38 4.87 -1.08
C LEU A 191 -7.05 4.58 -1.78
N PHE A 192 -5.98 4.44 -1.03
CA PHE A 192 -4.60 4.24 -1.47
C PHE A 192 -4.08 2.88 -0.99
N PRO A 193 -4.64 1.76 -1.51
CA PRO A 193 -4.20 0.43 -1.13
C PRO A 193 -2.76 0.16 -1.58
N ILE A 194 -2.00 -0.54 -0.76
CA ILE A 194 -0.62 -0.92 -1.07
C ILE A 194 -0.57 -1.99 -2.17
N ALA A 195 -1.46 -2.99 -2.11
CA ALA A 195 -1.61 -3.98 -3.17
C ALA A 195 -3.02 -3.94 -3.74
N SER A 196 -3.14 -3.97 -5.07
CA SER A 196 -4.43 -4.07 -5.75
C SER A 196 -4.37 -5.10 -6.87
N PHE A 197 -5.04 -6.23 -6.65
CA PHE A 197 -5.25 -7.25 -7.68
C PHE A 197 -6.50 -6.91 -8.51
N ALA A 198 -6.31 -6.31 -9.68
CA ALA A 198 -7.36 -5.97 -10.62
C ALA A 198 -7.70 -7.16 -11.53
N ILE A 199 -8.21 -8.23 -10.90
CA ILE A 199 -8.60 -9.49 -11.56
C ILE A 199 -10.08 -9.77 -11.26
N GLY A 200 -10.87 -10.17 -12.26
CA GLY A 200 -12.30 -10.47 -12.10
C GLY A 200 -13.07 -9.30 -11.46
N GLN A 201 -13.74 -9.54 -10.34
CA GLN A 201 -14.47 -8.50 -9.59
C GLN A 201 -13.56 -7.40 -8.99
N GLY A 202 -12.25 -7.65 -8.90
CA GLY A 202 -11.25 -6.69 -8.46
C GLY A 202 -11.09 -5.49 -9.39
N VAL A 203 -11.33 -5.67 -10.70
CA VAL A 203 -11.24 -4.61 -11.71
C VAL A 203 -12.20 -3.47 -11.39
N LYS A 204 -13.49 -3.78 -11.25
CA LYS A 204 -14.52 -2.77 -10.94
C LYS A 204 -14.26 -2.06 -9.60
N ARG A 205 -13.72 -2.78 -8.61
CA ARG A 205 -13.36 -2.22 -7.30
C ARG A 205 -12.22 -1.22 -7.44
N TYR A 206 -11.18 -1.58 -8.17
CA TYR A 206 -10.05 -0.70 -8.45
C TYR A 206 -10.48 0.55 -9.22
N GLU A 207 -11.26 0.41 -10.31
CA GLU A 207 -11.77 1.56 -11.09
C GLU A 207 -12.61 2.52 -10.24
N THR A 208 -13.46 1.97 -9.36
CA THR A 208 -14.26 2.78 -8.45
C THR A 208 -13.37 3.54 -7.46
N GLN A 209 -12.39 2.86 -6.86
CA GLN A 209 -11.41 3.49 -5.96
C GLN A 209 -10.59 4.56 -6.69
N ASP A 210 -10.24 4.34 -7.96
CA ASP A 210 -9.46 5.29 -8.74
C ASP A 210 -10.22 6.60 -8.98
N LYS A 211 -11.51 6.51 -9.32
CA LYS A 211 -12.38 7.69 -9.43
C LYS A 211 -12.49 8.45 -8.10
N PHE A 212 -12.61 7.73 -6.98
CA PHE A 212 -12.63 8.36 -5.66
C PHE A 212 -11.30 9.03 -5.33
N ARG A 213 -10.15 8.38 -5.57
CA ARG A 213 -8.82 8.97 -5.38
C ARG A 213 -8.66 10.25 -6.17
N PHE A 214 -9.00 10.23 -7.46
CA PHE A 214 -8.92 11.39 -8.33
C PHE A 214 -9.80 12.54 -7.83
N THR A 215 -11.03 12.23 -7.41
CA THR A 215 -11.96 13.21 -6.83
C THR A 215 -11.41 13.84 -5.56
N VAL A 216 -10.83 13.04 -4.66
CA VAL A 216 -10.23 13.53 -3.40
C VAL A 216 -9.03 14.43 -3.68
N VAL A 217 -8.13 14.02 -4.58
CA VAL A 217 -6.94 14.80 -4.90
C VAL A 217 -7.30 16.11 -5.60
N ILE A 218 -8.21 16.09 -6.58
CA ILE A 218 -8.66 17.32 -7.24
C ILE A 218 -9.42 18.21 -6.27
N GLY A 219 -10.33 17.65 -5.47
CA GLY A 219 -11.09 18.41 -4.47
C GLY A 219 -10.15 19.14 -3.51
N PHE A 220 -9.06 18.48 -3.10
CA PHE A 220 -8.02 19.08 -2.28
C PHE A 220 -7.33 20.27 -2.97
N PHE A 221 -6.87 20.10 -4.21
CA PHE A 221 -6.22 21.19 -4.96
C PHE A 221 -7.18 22.37 -5.23
N VAL A 222 -8.44 22.09 -5.58
CA VAL A 222 -9.47 23.11 -5.78
C VAL A 222 -9.74 23.87 -4.48
N SER A 223 -9.80 23.19 -3.34
CA SER A 223 -9.98 23.82 -2.03
C SER A 223 -8.82 24.75 -1.67
N ILE A 224 -7.57 24.35 -1.96
CA ILE A 224 -6.39 25.20 -1.74
C ILE A 224 -6.46 26.43 -2.65
N ALA A 225 -6.73 26.24 -3.94
CA ALA A 225 -6.82 27.34 -4.90
C ALA A 225 -7.91 28.35 -4.52
N ALA A 226 -9.08 27.86 -4.10
CA ALA A 226 -10.18 28.71 -3.63
C ALA A 226 -9.80 29.49 -2.36
N SER A 227 -9.10 28.86 -1.41
CA SER A 227 -8.65 29.52 -0.18
C SER A 227 -7.62 30.62 -0.46
N ILE A 228 -6.67 30.38 -1.37
CA ILE A 228 -5.68 31.38 -1.80
C ILE A 228 -6.37 32.54 -2.52
N PHE A 229 -7.30 32.24 -3.43
CA PHE A 229 -8.06 33.26 -4.14
C PHE A 229 -8.83 34.15 -3.16
N LEU A 230 -9.61 33.55 -2.26
CA LEU A 230 -10.34 34.32 -1.25
C LEU A 230 -9.41 35.14 -0.35
N GLY A 231 -8.28 34.58 0.08
CA GLY A 231 -7.32 35.30 0.93
C GLY A 231 -6.55 36.42 0.23
N LEU A 232 -6.41 36.38 -1.10
CA LEU A 232 -5.79 37.48 -1.88
C LEU A 232 -6.79 38.59 -2.25
N PHE A 233 -8.08 38.26 -2.32
CA PHE A 233 -9.15 39.18 -2.71
C PHE A 233 -10.05 39.62 -1.53
N SER A 234 -9.74 39.20 -0.30
CA SER A 234 -10.31 39.73 0.96
C SER A 234 -9.42 40.79 1.57
#